data_AF-A0A2P5LN59-F1
#
_entry.id   AF-A0A2P5LN59-F1
#
_cell.length_a   1.000
_cell.length_b   1.000
_cell.length_c   1.000
_cell.angle_alpha   90.00
_cell.angle_beta   90.00
_cell.angle_gamma   90.00
#
_symmetry.space_group_name_H-M   'P 1'
#
loop_
_entity.id
_entity.type
_entity.pdbx_description
1 polymer ?
#
loop_
_entity_poly.entity_id
_entity_poly.type
_entity_poly.pdbx_seq_one_letter_code
_entity_poly.pdbx_strand_id
1 'polypeptide(L)'
;MKPNVWARANMMATVSEIERREAEVLRAALRATMTCGKDAVSRLEEWIDRKEARIRAISEWAAKGGVERASEASDLQDMPVDPRLGDRDWEEAALLGVYAALAKAAVERSRAFRYFTYVAAEATDPEMRVFAESLAREQLTETAELRAARRLVWRGEGRQPALWRDFLTLFTDPAVSADLMRAIGTRAADEIERLAYDASAQPAEARKLHEAAEALRAAGASTHALPQRMIDVVFTPLTGRTPIIHARQLSQRLYEVCDLVAKHTSNDEIMRLVQRAATSAITAIKILSPAAEEY
;
A
#
# COMPACT_ATOMS: atom_id res chain seq x y z
N MET A 1 16.78 31.95 23.10
CA MET A 1 16.37 30.52 23.09
C MET A 1 15.30 30.38 22.02
N LYS A 2 15.54 29.65 20.93
CA LYS A 2 14.44 29.26 20.05
C LYS A 2 13.49 28.37 20.87
N PRO A 3 12.15 28.55 20.80
CA PRO A 3 11.23 27.61 21.41
C PRO A 3 11.59 26.20 20.94
N ASN A 4 11.58 25.21 21.83
CA ASN A 4 11.84 23.83 21.44
C ASN A 4 10.64 23.32 20.64
N VAL A 5 10.64 23.57 19.33
CA VAL A 5 9.55 23.22 18.38
C VAL A 5 9.28 21.71 18.40
N TRP A 6 10.23 20.89 18.87
CA TRP A 6 10.18 19.44 18.88
C TRP A 6 9.64 18.83 20.19
N ALA A 7 8.86 19.55 20.98
CA ALA A 7 8.29 18.96 22.19
C ALA A 7 7.44 17.71 21.87
N ARG A 8 7.45 16.71 22.76
CA ARG A 8 6.61 15.50 22.65
C ARG A 8 5.12 15.84 22.46
N ALA A 9 4.68 16.91 23.12
CA ALA A 9 3.35 17.50 22.96
C ALA A 9 3.04 17.90 21.51
N ASN A 10 3.97 18.60 20.85
CA ASN A 10 3.82 19.07 19.48
C ASN A 10 3.75 17.90 18.51
N MET A 11 4.67 16.94 18.62
CA MET A 11 4.63 15.73 17.78
C MET A 11 3.29 14.98 17.91
N MET A 12 2.75 14.85 19.13
CA MET A 12 1.45 14.21 19.36
C MET A 12 0.28 15.03 18.81
N ALA A 13 0.35 16.36 18.88
CA ALA A 13 -0.61 17.24 18.23
C ALA A 13 -0.58 17.09 16.70
N THR A 14 0.62 17.04 16.09
CA THR A 14 0.79 16.78 14.66
C THR A 14 0.18 15.45 14.24
N VAL A 15 0.45 14.37 14.99
CA VAL A 15 -0.17 13.05 14.72
C VAL A 15 -1.69 13.18 14.78
N SER A 16 -2.24 13.73 15.87
CA SER A 16 -3.69 13.88 16.06
C SER A 16 -4.37 14.63 14.90
N GLU A 17 -3.72 15.66 14.38
CA GLU A 17 -4.23 16.44 13.26
C GLU A 17 -4.19 15.66 11.94
N ILE A 18 -3.13 14.89 11.69
CA ILE A 18 -3.06 13.97 10.53
C ILE A 18 -4.18 12.93 10.61
N GLU A 19 -4.37 12.31 11.78
CA GLU A 19 -5.47 11.35 12.01
C GLU A 19 -6.84 11.97 11.70
N ARG A 20 -7.06 13.22 12.14
CA ARG A 20 -8.33 13.94 11.96
C ARG A 20 -8.62 14.22 10.49
N ARG A 21 -7.67 14.81 9.76
CA ARG A 21 -7.84 15.12 8.32
C ARG A 21 -8.09 13.87 7.50
N GLU A 22 -7.36 12.80 7.81
CA GLU A 22 -7.57 11.51 7.13
C GLU A 22 -8.99 10.97 7.38
N ALA A 23 -9.46 10.95 8.63
CA ALA A 23 -10.81 10.50 8.96
C ALA A 23 -11.89 11.35 8.25
N GLU A 24 -11.72 12.66 8.18
CA GLU A 24 -12.65 13.57 7.49
C GLU A 24 -12.76 13.25 5.99
N VAL A 25 -11.63 13.05 5.32
CA VAL A 25 -11.61 12.73 3.89
C VAL A 25 -12.15 11.35 3.60
N LEU A 26 -11.82 10.35 4.41
CA LEU A 26 -12.39 9.01 4.25
C LEU A 26 -13.91 9.02 4.44
N ARG A 27 -14.45 9.82 5.38
CA ARG A 27 -15.90 10.01 5.54
C ARG A 27 -16.54 10.72 4.36
N ALA A 28 -15.90 11.76 3.85
CA ALA A 28 -16.42 12.50 2.71
C ALA A 28 -16.44 11.61 1.46
N ALA A 29 -15.41 10.80 1.25
CA ALA A 29 -15.37 9.79 0.20
C ALA A 29 -16.43 8.70 0.40
N LEU A 30 -16.63 8.22 1.63
CA LEU A 30 -17.67 7.24 1.94
C LEU A 30 -19.07 7.78 1.61
N ARG A 31 -19.35 9.04 1.95
CA ARG A 31 -20.61 9.71 1.61
C ARG A 31 -20.80 9.90 0.10
N ALA A 32 -19.72 10.23 -0.61
CA ALA A 32 -19.75 10.41 -2.06
C ALA A 32 -19.95 9.08 -2.83
N THR A 33 -19.60 7.94 -2.22
CA THR A 33 -19.50 6.66 -2.91
C THR A 33 -20.63 5.71 -2.51
N MET A 34 -21.87 6.04 -2.89
CA MET A 34 -23.07 5.23 -2.63
C MET A 34 -23.15 3.91 -3.42
N THR A 35 -22.16 3.59 -4.26
CA THR A 35 -22.15 2.43 -5.17
C THR A 35 -21.03 1.42 -4.89
N CYS A 36 -20.22 1.60 -3.85
CA CYS A 36 -19.21 0.62 -3.46
C CYS A 36 -19.83 -0.68 -2.92
N GLY A 37 -19.13 -1.80 -3.10
CA GLY A 37 -19.49 -3.06 -2.45
C GLY A 37 -19.43 -2.94 -0.92
N LYS A 38 -20.36 -3.60 -0.21
CA LYS A 38 -20.47 -3.57 1.27
C LYS A 38 -19.13 -3.81 1.99
N ASP A 39 -18.29 -4.70 1.47
CA ASP A 39 -17.00 -5.05 2.07
C ASP A 39 -15.95 -3.92 2.00
N ALA A 40 -16.06 -3.01 1.03
CA ALA A 40 -15.19 -1.84 0.93
C ALA A 40 -15.65 -0.73 1.89
N VAL A 41 -16.96 -0.54 2.01
CA VAL A 41 -17.58 0.38 2.97
C VAL A 41 -17.19 0.02 4.40
N SER A 42 -17.39 -1.24 4.81
CA SER A 42 -17.06 -1.66 6.18
C SER A 42 -15.58 -1.53 6.52
N ARG A 43 -14.68 -1.73 5.55
CA ARG A 43 -13.24 -1.50 5.75
C ARG A 43 -12.88 -0.03 5.92
N LEU A 44 -13.54 0.87 5.20
CA LEU A 44 -13.34 2.31 5.37
C LEU A 44 -13.88 2.78 6.73
N GLU A 45 -15.03 2.26 7.15
CA GLU A 45 -15.60 2.52 8.48
C GLU A 45 -14.65 2.07 9.58
N GLU A 46 -14.15 0.83 9.52
CA GLU A 46 -13.15 0.32 10.47
C GLU A 46 -11.91 1.23 10.53
N TRP A 47 -11.48 1.73 9.38
CA TRP A 47 -10.36 2.64 9.30
C TRP A 47 -10.66 3.96 10.01
N ILE A 48 -11.79 4.59 9.69
CA ILE A 48 -12.26 5.83 10.32
C ILE A 48 -12.33 5.65 11.85
N ASP A 49 -12.90 4.54 12.33
CA ASP A 49 -13.03 4.25 13.75
C ASP A 49 -11.67 4.11 14.43
N ARG A 50 -10.70 3.47 13.77
CA ARG A 50 -9.31 3.37 14.26
C ARG A 50 -8.67 4.75 14.40
N LYS A 51 -8.87 5.64 13.42
CA LYS A 51 -8.37 7.03 13.46
C LYS A 51 -8.98 7.81 14.61
N GLU A 52 -10.29 7.71 14.79
CA GLU A 52 -10.96 8.37 15.92
C GLU A 52 -10.50 7.85 17.28
N ALA A 53 -10.37 6.52 17.43
CA ALA A 53 -9.88 5.92 18.67
C ALA A 53 -8.50 6.45 19.02
N ARG A 54 -7.64 6.63 18.01
CA ARG A 54 -6.31 7.21 18.18
C ARG A 54 -6.36 8.69 18.58
N ILE A 55 -7.21 9.50 17.94
CA ILE A 55 -7.44 10.90 18.33
C ILE A 55 -7.92 11.01 19.78
N ARG A 56 -8.85 10.13 20.21
CA ARG A 56 -9.34 10.07 21.59
C ARG A 56 -8.21 9.72 22.55
N ALA A 57 -7.42 8.69 22.25
CA ALA A 57 -6.28 8.29 23.10
C ALA A 57 -5.24 9.41 23.26
N ILE A 58 -4.91 10.12 22.18
CA ILE A 58 -3.99 11.28 22.24
C ILE A 58 -4.59 12.39 23.11
N SER A 59 -5.89 12.66 22.97
CA SER A 59 -6.60 13.67 23.78
C SER A 59 -6.58 13.32 25.27
N GLU A 60 -6.86 12.06 25.62
CA GLU A 60 -6.82 11.59 27.01
C GLU A 60 -5.41 11.65 27.61
N TRP A 61 -4.39 11.30 26.82
CA TRP A 61 -2.99 11.43 27.23
C TRP A 61 -2.62 12.89 27.53
N ALA A 62 -2.99 13.83 26.65
CA ALA A 62 -2.71 15.25 26.83
C ALA A 62 -3.40 15.81 28.09
N ALA A 63 -4.67 15.43 28.31
CA ALA A 63 -5.43 15.83 29.49
C ALA A 63 -4.81 15.31 30.79
N LYS A 64 -4.40 14.03 30.83
CA LYS A 64 -3.72 13.43 31.99
C LYS A 64 -2.36 14.05 32.27
N GLY A 65 -1.66 14.51 31.22
CA GLY A 65 -0.35 15.14 31.33
C GLY A 65 -0.38 16.63 31.66
N GLY A 66 -1.55 17.27 31.73
CA GLY A 66 -1.66 18.73 31.89
C GLY A 66 -1.03 19.50 30.73
N VAL A 67 -0.91 18.87 29.56
CA VAL A 67 -0.27 19.45 28.38
C VAL A 67 -1.31 20.24 27.60
N GLU A 68 -1.15 21.57 27.57
CA GLU A 68 -1.99 22.43 26.73
C GLU A 68 -1.70 22.09 25.25
N ARG A 69 -2.74 21.82 24.47
CA ARG A 69 -2.60 21.53 23.04
C ARG A 69 -2.01 22.76 22.36
N ALA A 70 -0.84 22.59 21.72
CA ALA A 70 -0.36 23.58 20.77
C ALA A 70 -1.43 23.80 19.68
N SER A 71 -1.58 25.05 19.23
CA SER A 71 -2.59 25.44 18.23
C SER A 71 -2.51 24.55 16.99
N GLU A 72 -3.66 24.01 16.59
CA GLU A 72 -3.87 22.94 15.59
C GLU A 72 -3.31 23.23 14.19
N ALA A 73 -2.92 24.48 13.89
CA ALA A 73 -2.60 24.92 12.54
C ALA A 73 -1.09 25.03 12.21
N SER A 74 -0.21 25.15 13.21
CA SER A 74 1.16 25.64 12.97
C SER A 74 2.13 24.59 12.42
N ASP A 75 2.07 23.34 12.88
CA ASP A 75 3.16 22.38 12.63
C ASP A 75 3.00 21.58 11.33
N LEU A 76 1.81 21.56 10.73
CA LEU A 76 1.59 20.93 9.42
C LEU A 76 2.16 21.75 8.26
N GLN A 77 2.29 23.08 8.42
CA GLN A 77 2.91 23.94 7.41
C GLN A 77 4.40 23.63 7.24
N ASP A 78 5.03 23.11 8.30
CA ASP A 78 6.44 22.71 8.30
C ASP A 78 6.65 21.28 7.76
N MET A 79 5.59 20.53 7.45
CA MET A 79 5.74 19.22 6.81
C MET A 79 6.24 19.38 5.37
N PRO A 80 7.25 18.59 4.95
CA PRO A 80 7.79 18.69 3.60
C PRO A 80 6.70 18.44 2.54
N VAL A 81 6.41 19.46 1.74
CA VAL A 81 5.55 19.33 0.57
C VAL A 81 6.37 18.65 -0.52
N ASP A 82 5.94 17.46 -0.95
CA ASP A 82 6.51 16.81 -2.14
C ASP A 82 5.75 17.29 -3.39
N PRO A 83 6.40 18.06 -4.29
CA PRO A 83 5.76 18.55 -5.51
C PRO A 83 5.31 17.43 -6.45
N ARG A 84 5.95 16.25 -6.36
CA ARG A 84 5.67 15.09 -7.23
C ARG A 84 4.43 14.32 -6.80
N LEU A 85 4.01 14.44 -5.53
CA LEU A 85 2.85 13.72 -5.00
C LEU A 85 1.53 14.50 -5.17
N GLY A 86 1.61 15.73 -5.68
CA GLY A 86 0.46 16.61 -5.94
C GLY A 86 -0.14 17.15 -4.66
N ASP A 87 -0.40 18.45 -4.62
CA ASP A 87 -1.09 19.10 -3.51
C ASP A 87 -2.58 19.22 -3.78
N ARG A 88 -3.23 18.09 -4.11
CA ARG A 88 -4.69 18.08 -4.19
C ARG A 88 -5.26 18.35 -2.82
N ASP A 89 -6.27 19.20 -2.77
CA ASP A 89 -7.00 19.46 -1.55
C ASP A 89 -7.68 18.16 -1.08
N TRP A 90 -7.77 18.02 0.24
CA TRP A 90 -8.45 16.94 0.92
C TRP A 90 -9.92 16.85 0.47
N GLU A 91 -10.59 17.99 0.30
CA GLU A 91 -11.98 18.07 -0.18
C GLU A 91 -12.12 17.60 -1.64
N GLU A 92 -11.20 18.03 -2.51
CA GLU A 92 -11.17 17.59 -3.91
C GLU A 92 -10.94 16.07 -4.02
N ALA A 93 -10.00 15.53 -3.23
CA ALA A 93 -9.72 14.10 -3.21
C ALA A 93 -10.93 13.26 -2.77
N ALA A 94 -11.72 13.77 -1.81
CA ALA A 94 -12.94 13.11 -1.37
C ALA A 94 -14.04 13.09 -2.45
N LEU A 95 -14.21 14.21 -3.17
CA LEU A 95 -15.19 14.33 -4.27
C LEU A 95 -14.86 13.42 -5.45
N LEU A 96 -13.57 13.10 -5.65
CA LEU A 96 -13.10 12.17 -6.69
C LEU A 96 -13.30 10.69 -6.31
N GLY A 97 -13.81 10.39 -5.12
CA GLY A 97 -14.17 9.03 -4.67
C GLY A 97 -13.11 8.34 -3.79
N VAL A 98 -13.46 7.14 -3.31
CA VAL A 98 -12.65 6.39 -2.33
C VAL A 98 -11.21 6.18 -2.77
N TYR A 99 -10.98 5.84 -4.05
CA TYR A 99 -9.64 5.64 -4.57
C TYR A 99 -8.75 6.89 -4.42
N ALA A 100 -9.29 8.08 -4.72
CA ALA A 100 -8.57 9.34 -4.65
C ALA A 100 -8.33 9.78 -3.19
N ALA A 101 -9.33 9.58 -2.32
CA ALA A 101 -9.22 9.81 -0.88
C ALA A 101 -8.11 8.95 -0.24
N LEU A 102 -8.08 7.64 -0.53
CA LEU A 102 -7.02 6.74 -0.05
C LEU A 102 -5.64 7.11 -0.62
N ALA A 103 -5.58 7.59 -1.86
CA ALA A 103 -4.35 8.09 -2.44
C ALA A 103 -3.80 9.31 -1.68
N LYS A 104 -4.66 10.28 -1.39
CA LYS A 104 -4.29 11.47 -0.62
C LYS A 104 -3.85 11.11 0.80
N ALA A 105 -4.60 10.26 1.49
CA ALA A 105 -4.21 9.76 2.81
C ALA A 105 -2.82 9.11 2.81
N ALA A 106 -2.52 8.26 1.83
CA ALA A 106 -1.20 7.61 1.72
C ALA A 106 -0.05 8.60 1.46
N VAL A 107 -0.32 9.67 0.70
CA VAL A 107 0.66 10.75 0.48
C VAL A 107 0.97 11.47 1.78
N GLU A 108 -0.06 11.81 2.55
CA GLU A 108 0.07 12.59 3.78
C GLU A 108 0.79 11.79 4.88
N ARG A 109 0.51 10.48 4.98
CA ARG A 109 1.30 9.57 5.83
C ARG A 109 2.75 9.45 5.39
N SER A 110 3.01 9.46 4.08
CA SER A 110 4.39 9.47 3.56
C SER A 110 5.12 10.77 3.92
N ARG A 111 4.42 11.91 3.90
CA ARG A 111 4.97 13.20 4.36
C ARG A 111 5.25 13.16 5.87
N ALA A 112 4.34 12.61 6.66
CA ALA A 112 4.50 12.47 8.11
C ALA A 112 5.69 11.59 8.48
N PHE A 113 5.90 10.48 7.77
CA PHE A 113 7.10 9.66 7.90
C PHE A 113 8.39 10.47 7.72
N ARG A 114 8.47 11.29 6.66
CA ARG A 114 9.65 12.14 6.40
C ARG A 114 9.86 13.16 7.51
N TYR A 115 8.78 13.80 7.97
CA TYR A 115 8.82 14.74 9.09
C TYR A 115 9.38 14.09 10.35
N PHE A 116 8.82 12.97 10.81
CA PHE A 116 9.30 12.28 12.02
C PHE A 116 10.71 11.72 11.89
N THR A 117 11.13 11.32 10.69
CA THR A 117 12.53 10.93 10.43
C THR A 117 13.47 12.13 10.58
N TYR A 118 13.08 13.30 10.10
CA TYR A 118 13.85 14.54 10.29
C TYR A 118 13.90 14.95 11.76
N VAL A 119 12.78 14.87 12.49
CA VAL A 119 12.73 15.14 13.94
C VAL A 119 13.71 14.22 14.68
N ALA A 120 13.71 12.92 14.35
CA ALA A 120 14.61 11.96 14.96
C ALA A 120 16.09 12.30 14.67
N ALA A 121 16.41 12.71 13.44
CA ALA A 121 17.77 13.07 13.05
C ALA A 121 18.29 14.32 13.78
N GLU A 122 17.43 15.31 14.02
CA GLU A 122 17.78 16.57 14.67
C GLU A 122 17.64 16.52 16.21
N ALA A 123 17.05 15.47 16.77
CA ALA A 123 16.81 15.34 18.20
C ALA A 123 18.10 15.09 18.99
N THR A 124 18.54 16.11 19.73
CA THR A 124 19.65 16.01 20.69
C THR A 124 19.33 15.09 21.86
N ASP A 125 18.08 15.09 22.33
CA ASP A 125 17.60 14.23 23.42
C ASP A 125 17.37 12.78 22.93
N PRO A 126 18.03 11.76 23.51
CA PRO A 126 17.84 10.37 23.13
C PRO A 126 16.40 9.86 23.27
N GLU A 127 15.65 10.31 24.29
CA GLU A 127 14.25 9.86 24.47
C GLU A 127 13.35 10.41 23.35
N MET A 128 13.52 11.69 23.01
CA MET A 128 12.84 12.35 21.90
C MET A 128 13.14 11.69 20.56
N ARG A 129 14.40 11.29 20.33
CA ARG A 129 14.82 10.56 19.12
C ARG A 129 14.09 9.23 18.98
N VAL A 130 14.13 8.39 20.02
CA VAL A 130 13.46 7.08 20.03
C VAL A 130 11.95 7.25 19.82
N PHE A 131 11.37 8.27 20.43
CA PHE A 131 9.95 8.57 20.26
C PHE A 131 9.61 8.94 18.81
N ALA A 132 10.36 9.86 18.20
CA ALA A 132 10.18 10.26 16.81
C ALA A 132 10.39 9.09 15.83
N GLU A 133 11.38 8.23 16.05
CA GLU A 133 11.59 7.01 15.25
C GLU A 133 10.39 6.06 15.32
N SER A 134 9.78 5.92 16.51
CA SER A 134 8.59 5.09 16.67
C SER A 134 7.42 5.63 15.84
N LEU A 135 7.18 6.95 15.88
CA LEU A 135 6.15 7.60 15.09
C LEU A 135 6.42 7.44 13.59
N ALA A 136 7.67 7.62 13.14
CA ALA A 136 8.05 7.40 11.75
C ALA A 136 7.70 5.98 11.27
N ARG A 137 8.07 4.96 12.06
CA ARG A 137 7.77 3.56 11.73
C ARG A 137 6.27 3.30 11.60
N GLU A 138 5.47 3.88 12.49
CA GLU A 138 4.01 3.78 12.42
C GLU A 138 3.46 4.45 11.15
N GLN A 139 3.90 5.66 10.81
CA GLN A 139 3.45 6.34 9.59
C GLN A 139 3.78 5.56 8.31
N LEU A 140 4.95 4.90 8.28
CA LEU A 140 5.34 4.03 7.16
C LEU A 140 4.44 2.80 7.04
N THR A 141 4.09 2.19 8.18
CA THR A 141 3.19 1.03 8.24
C THR A 141 1.81 1.42 7.73
N GLU A 142 1.24 2.51 8.23
CA GLU A 142 -0.08 2.99 7.81
C GLU A 142 -0.11 3.40 6.33
N THR A 143 0.97 4.00 5.81
CA THR A 143 1.12 4.27 4.38
C THR A 143 1.00 3.00 3.54
N ALA A 144 1.65 1.91 3.97
CA ALA A 144 1.62 0.64 3.24
C ALA A 144 0.20 0.04 3.25
N GLU A 145 -0.48 0.09 4.38
CA GLU A 145 -1.86 -0.38 4.51
C GLU A 145 -2.83 0.46 3.66
N LEU A 146 -2.71 1.80 3.64
CA LEU A 146 -3.53 2.68 2.79
C LEU A 146 -3.31 2.42 1.30
N ARG A 147 -2.06 2.18 0.88
CA ARG A 147 -1.76 1.79 -0.50
C ARG A 147 -2.40 0.44 -0.84
N ALA A 148 -2.39 -0.52 0.09
CA ALA A 148 -3.07 -1.80 -0.11
C ALA A 148 -4.58 -1.64 -0.24
N ALA A 149 -5.20 -0.84 0.63
CA ALA A 149 -6.63 -0.50 0.55
C ALA A 149 -6.97 0.18 -0.77
N ARG A 150 -6.18 1.17 -1.20
CA ARG A 150 -6.36 1.87 -2.49
C ARG A 150 -6.36 0.90 -3.66
N ARG A 151 -5.44 -0.08 -3.65
CA ARG A 151 -5.36 -1.09 -4.71
C ARG A 151 -6.54 -2.05 -4.68
N LEU A 152 -7.05 -2.41 -3.49
CA LEU A 152 -8.30 -3.18 -3.36
C LEU A 152 -9.50 -2.40 -3.94
N VAL A 153 -9.59 -1.11 -3.63
CA VAL A 153 -10.66 -0.24 -4.15
C VAL A 153 -10.56 -0.10 -5.66
N TRP A 154 -9.37 0.13 -6.22
CA TRP A 154 -9.18 0.10 -7.68
C TRP A 154 -9.63 -1.22 -8.32
N ARG A 155 -9.36 -2.35 -7.65
CA ARG A 155 -9.82 -3.68 -8.10
C ARG A 155 -11.35 -3.80 -8.04
N GLY A 156 -11.98 -3.32 -6.97
CA GLY A 156 -13.43 -3.42 -6.72
C GLY A 156 -14.29 -2.41 -7.50
N GLU A 157 -13.82 -1.17 -7.65
CA GLU A 157 -14.47 -0.11 -8.44
C GLU A 157 -14.24 -0.29 -9.95
N GLY A 158 -13.21 -1.06 -10.34
CA GLY A 158 -12.80 -1.21 -11.74
C GLY A 158 -13.20 -2.51 -12.43
N ARG A 159 -13.39 -3.65 -11.73
CA ARG A 159 -13.62 -4.96 -12.36
C ARG A 159 -14.01 -6.08 -11.36
N GLN A 160 -15.29 -6.47 -11.36
CA GLN A 160 -15.82 -7.77 -10.94
C GLN A 160 -15.56 -8.24 -9.48
N PRO A 161 -16.27 -7.68 -8.48
CA PRO A 161 -16.21 -8.10 -7.06
C PRO A 161 -16.51 -9.58 -6.81
N ALA A 162 -17.39 -10.19 -7.63
CA ALA A 162 -17.75 -11.60 -7.49
C ALA A 162 -16.56 -12.54 -7.74
N LEU A 163 -15.70 -12.21 -8.71
CA LEU A 163 -14.56 -13.06 -9.05
C LEU A 163 -13.46 -13.04 -7.99
N TRP A 164 -13.29 -11.94 -7.26
CA TRP A 164 -12.35 -11.89 -6.13
C TRP A 164 -12.83 -12.71 -4.93
N ARG A 165 -14.15 -12.75 -4.70
CA ARG A 165 -14.73 -13.63 -3.68
C ARG A 165 -14.56 -15.10 -4.04
N ASP A 166 -14.89 -15.46 -5.28
CA ASP A 166 -14.72 -16.82 -5.81
C ASP A 166 -13.23 -17.23 -5.87
N PHE A 167 -12.33 -16.27 -6.10
CA PHE A 167 -10.88 -16.50 -6.02
C PHE A 167 -10.43 -16.86 -4.60
N LEU A 168 -10.91 -16.16 -3.58
CA LEU A 168 -10.52 -16.42 -2.19
C LEU A 168 -11.11 -17.74 -1.66
N THR A 169 -12.30 -18.16 -2.11
CA THR A 169 -12.88 -19.45 -1.70
C THR A 169 -12.10 -20.65 -2.23
N LEU A 170 -11.39 -20.51 -3.36
CA LEU A 170 -10.48 -21.56 -3.84
C LEU A 170 -9.29 -21.82 -2.91
N PHE A 171 -8.99 -20.90 -1.98
CA PHE A 171 -7.92 -21.10 -1.01
C PHE A 171 -8.30 -22.02 0.17
N THR A 172 -9.48 -22.63 0.12
CA THR A 172 -9.95 -23.63 1.09
C THR A 172 -9.50 -25.05 0.75
N ASP A 173 -9.25 -25.35 -0.52
CA ASP A 173 -8.69 -26.63 -0.97
C ASP A 173 -7.17 -26.47 -1.19
N PRO A 174 -6.32 -27.17 -0.41
CA PRO A 174 -4.87 -27.03 -0.51
C PRO A 174 -4.28 -27.37 -1.88
N ALA A 175 -4.84 -28.35 -2.59
CA ALA A 175 -4.34 -28.75 -3.91
C ALA A 175 -4.65 -27.67 -4.95
N VAL A 176 -5.90 -27.19 -4.97
CA VAL A 176 -6.33 -26.12 -5.89
C VAL A 176 -5.62 -24.81 -5.59
N SER A 177 -5.39 -24.49 -4.31
CA SER A 177 -4.64 -23.30 -3.86
C SER A 177 -3.21 -23.30 -4.38
N ALA A 178 -2.53 -24.44 -4.25
CA ALA A 178 -1.14 -24.57 -4.64
C ALA A 178 -0.97 -24.39 -6.15
N ASP A 179 -1.84 -25.00 -6.94
CA ASP A 179 -1.83 -24.85 -8.39
C ASP A 179 -2.26 -23.47 -8.85
N LEU A 180 -3.19 -22.82 -8.14
CA LEU A 180 -3.57 -21.44 -8.43
C LEU A 180 -2.41 -20.48 -8.22
N MET A 181 -1.66 -20.62 -7.11
CA MET A 181 -0.47 -19.79 -6.89
C MET A 181 0.61 -20.01 -7.95
N ARG A 182 0.83 -21.26 -8.36
CA ARG A 182 1.77 -21.59 -9.44
C ARG A 182 1.31 -21.05 -10.79
N ALA A 183 0.01 -21.16 -11.11
CA ALA A 183 -0.57 -20.65 -12.34
C ALA A 183 -0.49 -19.12 -12.43
N ILE A 184 -0.76 -18.41 -11.33
CA ILE A 184 -0.60 -16.95 -11.25
C ILE A 184 0.88 -16.57 -11.45
N GLY A 185 1.81 -17.25 -10.77
CA GLY A 185 3.25 -17.00 -10.94
C GLY A 185 3.75 -17.26 -12.36
N THR A 186 3.27 -18.34 -12.99
CA THR A 186 3.62 -18.67 -14.38
C THR A 186 3.06 -17.64 -15.36
N ARG A 187 1.79 -17.28 -15.24
CA ARG A 187 1.17 -16.25 -16.11
C ARG A 187 1.88 -14.90 -15.98
N ALA A 188 2.29 -14.56 -14.76
CA ALA A 188 3.06 -13.37 -14.47
C ALA A 188 4.41 -13.36 -15.19
N ALA A 189 5.15 -14.48 -15.13
CA ALA A 189 6.41 -14.64 -15.85
C ALA A 189 6.22 -14.54 -17.37
N ASP A 190 5.20 -15.19 -17.92
CA ASP A 190 4.91 -15.18 -19.35
C ASP A 190 4.57 -13.77 -19.86
N GLU A 191 3.83 -13.00 -19.06
CA GLU A 191 3.55 -11.60 -19.40
C GLU A 191 4.82 -10.74 -19.38
N ILE A 192 5.71 -10.95 -18.41
CA ILE A 192 6.99 -10.22 -18.34
C ILE A 192 7.92 -10.61 -19.50
N GLU A 193 7.93 -11.86 -19.95
CA GLU A 193 8.67 -12.22 -21.18
C GLU A 193 8.09 -11.56 -22.42
N ARG A 194 6.76 -11.49 -22.53
CA ARG A 194 6.12 -10.80 -23.65
C ARG A 194 6.57 -9.34 -23.68
N LEU A 195 6.66 -8.70 -22.51
CA LEU A 195 7.20 -7.35 -22.37
C LEU A 195 8.70 -7.27 -22.70
N ALA A 196 9.50 -8.29 -22.35
CA ALA A 196 10.91 -8.38 -22.72
C ALA A 196 11.10 -8.45 -24.25
N TYR A 197 10.24 -9.21 -24.92
CA TYR A 197 10.21 -9.29 -26.38
C TYR A 197 9.85 -7.94 -27.02
N ASP A 198 8.81 -7.26 -26.49
CA ASP A 198 8.42 -5.93 -26.96
C ASP A 198 9.54 -4.88 -26.73
N ALA A 199 10.33 -5.04 -25.67
CA ALA A 199 11.48 -4.20 -25.33
C ALA A 199 12.80 -4.64 -25.99
N SER A 200 12.78 -5.58 -26.94
CA SER A 200 13.99 -6.16 -27.55
C SER A 200 14.92 -5.13 -28.22
N ALA A 201 14.39 -3.97 -28.61
CA ALA A 201 15.17 -2.84 -29.11
C ALA A 201 16.09 -2.20 -28.04
N GLN A 202 15.88 -2.50 -26.76
CA GLN A 202 16.69 -2.04 -25.62
C GLN A 202 17.24 -3.26 -24.86
N PRO A 203 18.41 -3.80 -25.24
CA PRO A 203 18.93 -5.06 -24.69
C PRO A 203 19.12 -5.07 -23.16
N ALA A 204 19.42 -3.91 -22.57
CA ALA A 204 19.56 -3.78 -21.12
C ALA A 204 18.21 -3.88 -20.38
N GLU A 205 17.13 -3.33 -20.95
CA GLU A 205 15.77 -3.44 -20.38
C GLU A 205 15.24 -4.87 -20.56
N ALA A 206 15.36 -5.43 -21.77
CA ALA A 206 14.94 -6.80 -22.07
C ALA A 206 15.64 -7.83 -21.15
N ARG A 207 16.93 -7.65 -20.86
CA ARG A 207 17.67 -8.51 -19.92
C ARG A 207 17.09 -8.47 -18.50
N LYS A 208 16.79 -7.27 -17.98
CA LYS A 208 16.18 -7.13 -16.64
C LYS A 208 14.79 -7.76 -16.57
N LEU A 209 14.01 -7.64 -17.64
CA LEU A 209 12.70 -8.28 -17.75
C LEU A 209 12.83 -9.81 -17.77
N HIS A 210 13.79 -10.35 -18.52
CA HIS A 210 14.05 -11.80 -18.53
C HIS A 210 14.48 -12.33 -17.14
N GLU A 211 15.40 -11.63 -16.47
CA GLU A 211 15.83 -11.97 -15.10
C GLU A 211 14.65 -11.91 -14.10
N ALA A 212 13.72 -10.96 -14.25
CA ALA A 212 12.51 -10.88 -13.45
C ALA A 212 11.52 -12.01 -13.75
N ALA A 213 11.34 -12.39 -15.02
CA ALA A 213 10.47 -13.52 -15.41
C ALA A 213 10.99 -14.85 -14.83
N GLU A 214 12.30 -15.10 -14.92
CA GLU A 214 12.95 -16.28 -14.33
C GLU A 214 12.76 -16.34 -12.81
N ALA A 215 12.90 -15.21 -12.11
CA ALA A 215 12.65 -15.15 -10.66
C ALA A 215 11.21 -15.55 -10.30
N LEU A 216 10.23 -15.23 -11.16
CA LEU A 216 8.83 -15.62 -10.98
C LEU A 216 8.57 -17.09 -11.35
N ARG A 217 9.25 -17.64 -12.37
CA ARG A 217 9.16 -19.07 -12.73
C ARG A 217 9.67 -19.99 -11.63
N ALA A 218 10.65 -19.53 -10.84
CA ALA A 218 11.16 -20.29 -9.69
C ALA A 218 10.08 -20.64 -8.65
N ALA A 219 8.89 -20.02 -8.70
CA ALA A 219 7.74 -20.36 -7.88
C ALA A 219 7.06 -21.70 -8.27
N GLY A 220 7.38 -22.27 -9.44
CA GLY A 220 6.92 -23.57 -9.93
C GLY A 220 5.72 -23.50 -10.87
N ALA A 221 5.53 -24.57 -11.67
CA ALA A 221 4.47 -24.69 -12.68
C ALA A 221 3.18 -25.31 -12.12
N SER A 222 2.02 -24.85 -12.62
CA SER A 222 0.72 -25.45 -12.27
C SER A 222 0.58 -26.85 -12.87
N THR A 223 -0.02 -27.76 -12.12
CA THR A 223 -0.34 -29.12 -12.58
C THR A 223 -1.81 -29.28 -12.99
N HIS A 224 -2.66 -28.30 -12.69
CA HIS A 224 -4.09 -28.31 -13.01
C HIS A 224 -4.47 -27.22 -14.03
N ALA A 225 -5.42 -27.56 -14.91
CA ALA A 225 -6.04 -26.60 -15.81
C ALA A 225 -7.04 -25.72 -15.05
N LEU A 226 -6.59 -24.55 -14.61
CA LEU A 226 -7.44 -23.59 -13.90
C LEU A 226 -8.15 -22.67 -14.89
N PRO A 227 -9.37 -22.18 -14.57
CA PRO A 227 -10.09 -21.28 -15.46
C PRO A 227 -9.30 -19.97 -15.67
N GLN A 228 -8.92 -19.68 -16.90
CA GLN A 228 -8.13 -18.50 -17.29
C GLN A 228 -8.71 -17.18 -16.74
N ARG A 229 -10.04 -17.07 -16.69
CA ARG A 229 -10.76 -15.92 -16.11
C ARG A 229 -10.38 -15.61 -14.66
N MET A 230 -10.01 -16.61 -13.86
CA MET A 230 -9.62 -16.44 -12.46
C MET A 230 -8.18 -15.95 -12.33
N ILE A 231 -7.33 -16.36 -13.27
CA ILE A 231 -5.95 -15.89 -13.38
C ILE A 231 -5.99 -14.42 -13.85
N ASP A 232 -6.78 -14.11 -14.89
CA ASP A 232 -6.82 -12.78 -15.51
C ASP A 232 -7.37 -11.67 -14.58
N VAL A 233 -8.20 -12.01 -13.58
CA VAL A 233 -8.66 -11.08 -12.52
C VAL A 233 -7.49 -10.53 -11.70
N VAL A 234 -6.44 -11.33 -11.53
CA VAL A 234 -5.20 -10.90 -10.88
C VAL A 234 -4.40 -9.95 -11.78
N PHE A 235 -4.61 -9.95 -13.11
CA PHE A 235 -3.73 -9.26 -14.06
C PHE A 235 -4.39 -8.12 -14.88
N THR A 236 -5.67 -7.81 -14.69
CA THR A 236 -6.36 -6.76 -15.47
C THR A 236 -6.51 -5.40 -14.76
N PRO A 237 -6.40 -4.28 -15.51
CA PRO A 237 -5.28 -3.92 -16.36
C PRO A 237 -4.24 -3.12 -15.57
N LEU A 238 -2.98 -3.27 -15.94
CA LEU A 238 -1.87 -2.46 -15.45
C LEU A 238 -1.64 -1.34 -16.46
N THR A 239 -1.48 -0.11 -15.99
CA THR A 239 -1.41 1.12 -16.82
C THR A 239 0.03 1.60 -17.03
N GLY A 240 1.00 0.69 -16.89
CA GLY A 240 2.42 1.01 -17.06
C GLY A 240 2.69 1.61 -18.45
N ARG A 241 3.26 2.83 -18.47
CA ARG A 241 3.59 3.55 -19.71
C ARG A 241 4.80 2.95 -20.43
N THR A 242 5.61 2.15 -19.73
CA THR A 242 6.77 1.43 -20.28
C THR A 242 6.75 -0.04 -19.84
N PRO A 243 7.39 -0.95 -20.60
CA PRO A 243 7.46 -2.38 -20.27
C PRO A 243 8.00 -2.64 -18.85
N ILE A 244 9.04 -1.94 -18.42
CA ILE A 244 9.59 -2.12 -17.07
C ILE A 244 8.64 -1.67 -15.95
N ILE A 245 7.92 -0.56 -16.13
CA ILE A 245 6.91 -0.10 -15.15
C ILE A 245 5.76 -1.11 -15.08
N HIS A 246 5.36 -1.66 -16.23
CA HIS A 246 4.32 -2.67 -16.31
C HIS A 246 4.73 -3.95 -15.57
N ALA A 247 5.93 -4.48 -15.85
CA ALA A 247 6.47 -5.66 -15.16
C ALA A 247 6.59 -5.47 -13.64
N ARG A 248 6.97 -4.26 -13.21
CA ARG A 248 7.04 -3.91 -11.77
C ARG A 248 5.66 -3.90 -11.13
N GLN A 249 4.68 -3.27 -11.77
CA GLN A 249 3.30 -3.25 -11.28
C GLN A 249 2.73 -4.67 -11.19
N LEU A 250 3.08 -5.54 -12.14
CA LEU A 250 2.66 -6.93 -12.16
C LEU A 250 3.26 -7.72 -10.99
N SER A 251 4.56 -7.57 -10.76
CA SER A 251 5.26 -8.19 -9.63
C SER A 251 4.73 -7.69 -8.28
N GLN A 252 4.43 -6.39 -8.17
CA GLN A 252 3.77 -5.80 -7.00
C GLN A 252 2.40 -6.43 -6.74
N ARG A 253 1.60 -6.63 -7.80
CA ARG A 253 0.26 -7.22 -7.70
C ARG A 253 0.32 -8.67 -7.25
N LEU A 254 1.30 -9.44 -7.72
CA LEU A 254 1.56 -10.80 -7.24
C LEU A 254 1.90 -10.82 -5.74
N TYR A 255 2.77 -9.93 -5.28
CA TYR A 255 3.10 -9.82 -3.85
C TYR A 255 1.85 -9.53 -2.99
N GLU A 256 0.97 -8.65 -3.46
CA GLU A 256 -0.26 -8.32 -2.75
C GLU A 256 -1.26 -9.47 -2.68
N VAL A 257 -1.35 -10.28 -3.74
CA VAL A 257 -2.14 -11.51 -3.71
C VAL A 257 -1.57 -12.47 -2.68
N CYS A 258 -0.24 -12.60 -2.62
CA CYS A 258 0.41 -13.42 -1.60
C CYS A 258 0.07 -12.93 -0.18
N ASP A 259 0.19 -11.62 0.09
CA ASP A 259 -0.17 -11.04 1.40
C ASP A 259 -1.65 -11.27 1.75
N LEU A 260 -2.55 -11.13 0.78
CA LEU A 260 -3.97 -11.37 0.98
C LEU A 260 -4.26 -12.85 1.31
N VAL A 261 -3.64 -13.79 0.58
CA VAL A 261 -3.81 -15.22 0.83
C VAL A 261 -3.22 -15.60 2.19
N ALA A 262 -2.05 -15.07 2.55
CA ALA A 262 -1.42 -15.31 3.85
C ALA A 262 -2.36 -14.92 5.02
N LYS A 263 -3.12 -13.83 4.88
CA LYS A 263 -4.07 -13.37 5.91
C LYS A 263 -5.30 -14.27 6.07
N HIS A 264 -5.64 -15.07 5.05
CA HIS A 264 -6.88 -15.86 5.03
C HIS A 264 -6.65 -17.38 5.07
N THR A 265 -5.41 -17.84 4.95
CA THR A 265 -5.07 -19.25 5.01
C THR A 265 -4.48 -19.63 6.38
N SER A 266 -4.93 -20.75 6.93
CA SER A 266 -4.34 -21.37 8.12
C SER A 266 -3.55 -22.64 7.78
N ASN A 267 -3.34 -22.92 6.49
CA ASN A 267 -2.64 -24.11 6.03
C ASN A 267 -1.15 -23.82 5.81
N ASP A 268 -0.29 -24.56 6.51
CA ASP A 268 1.17 -24.39 6.48
C ASP A 268 1.82 -24.65 5.11
N GLU A 269 1.21 -25.50 4.28
CA GLU A 269 1.69 -25.79 2.94
C GLU A 269 1.40 -24.62 1.99
N ILE A 270 0.17 -24.07 2.07
CA ILE A 270 -0.22 -22.86 1.33
C ILE A 270 0.65 -21.69 1.78
N MET A 271 0.86 -21.52 3.08
CA MET A 271 1.70 -20.44 3.62
C MET A 271 3.14 -20.50 3.08
N ARG A 272 3.75 -21.69 3.02
CA ARG A 272 5.09 -21.88 2.42
C ARG A 272 5.12 -21.58 0.93
N LEU A 273 4.06 -21.86 0.19
CA LEU A 273 3.95 -21.51 -1.23
C LEU A 273 3.79 -20.00 -1.44
N VAL A 274 2.93 -19.38 -0.65
CA VAL A 274 2.70 -17.93 -0.63
C VAL A 274 3.97 -17.18 -0.29
N GLN A 275 4.73 -17.62 0.71
CA GLN A 275 6.00 -17.00 1.10
C GLN A 275 7.07 -17.12 -0.01
N ARG A 276 7.14 -18.27 -0.69
CA ARG A 276 8.01 -18.44 -1.86
C ARG A 276 7.63 -17.50 -3.01
N ALA A 277 6.34 -17.46 -3.37
CA ALA A 277 5.83 -16.58 -4.42
C ALA A 277 6.03 -15.09 -4.07
N ALA A 278 5.82 -14.70 -2.81
CA ALA A 278 6.10 -13.35 -2.32
C ALA A 278 7.60 -13.00 -2.42
N THR A 279 8.49 -13.95 -2.10
CA THR A 279 9.94 -13.76 -2.21
C THR A 279 10.37 -13.59 -3.67
N SER A 280 9.82 -14.40 -4.57
CA SER A 280 10.02 -14.25 -6.02
C SER A 280 9.54 -12.88 -6.53
N ALA A 281 8.34 -12.45 -6.10
CA ALA A 281 7.79 -11.15 -6.46
C ALA A 281 8.65 -9.98 -5.95
N ILE A 282 9.14 -10.04 -4.70
CA ILE A 282 10.07 -9.04 -4.15
C ILE A 282 11.38 -9.00 -4.93
N THR A 283 11.90 -10.17 -5.32
CA THR A 283 13.14 -10.28 -6.10
C THR A 283 12.95 -9.63 -7.48
N ALA A 284 11.86 -9.93 -8.18
CA ALA A 284 11.51 -9.29 -9.44
C ALA A 284 11.36 -7.75 -9.29
N ILE A 285 10.70 -7.26 -8.23
CA ILE A 285 10.60 -5.82 -7.96
C ILE A 285 11.99 -5.20 -7.79
N LYS A 286 12.89 -5.84 -7.03
CA LYS A 286 14.26 -5.33 -6.82
C LYS A 286 15.05 -5.24 -8.12
N ILE A 287 14.93 -6.22 -9.01
CA ILE A 287 15.58 -6.21 -10.33
C ILE A 287 15.08 -5.03 -11.18
N LEU A 288 13.78 -4.74 -11.10
CA LEU A 288 13.10 -3.74 -11.92
C LEU A 288 13.20 -2.31 -11.35
N SER A 289 13.45 -2.15 -10.05
CA SER A 289 13.50 -0.84 -9.36
C SER A 289 14.56 0.14 -9.90
N PRO A 290 15.83 -0.24 -10.15
CA PRO A 290 16.87 0.69 -10.59
C PRO A 290 16.59 1.32 -11.96
N ALA A 291 15.95 0.60 -12.88
CA ALA A 291 15.62 1.14 -14.20
C ALA A 291 14.25 1.84 -14.27
N ALA A 292 13.44 1.76 -13.21
CA ALA A 292 12.21 2.55 -13.10
C ALA A 292 12.45 3.97 -12.55
N GLU A 293 13.65 4.25 -12.01
CA GLU A 293 14.04 5.58 -11.50
C GLU A 293 14.72 6.45 -12.58
N GLU A 294 15.10 5.86 -13.72
CA GLU A 294 15.69 6.54 -14.89
C GLU A 294 14.64 7.11 -15.87
N TYR A 295 13.34 6.86 -15.64
CA TYR A 295 12.19 7.36 -16.42
C TYR A 295 11.27 8.23 -15.56
#